data_AF-A0A6S7FZK2-F1
#
_entry.id   AF-A0A6S7FZK2-F1
#
_cell.length_a   1.000
_cell.length_b   1.000
_cell.length_c   1.000
_cell.angle_alpha   90.00
_cell.angle_beta   90.00
_cell.angle_gamma   90.00
#
_symmetry.space_group_name_H-M   'P 1'
#
loop_
_entity.id
_entity.type
_entity.pdbx_description
1 polymer ?
#
loop_
_entity_poly.entity_id
_entity_poly.type
_entity_poly.pdbx_seq_one_letter_code
_entity_poly.pdbx_strand_id
1 'polypeptide(L)'
;MADLLVCLTFYPIWIIELTQTILNIDSDQDLFCKLSRSTIWALLFASVATLLAITVDRYLYIVKPLKYPQIVTRRRVTLAISGIWSTSCCLCIILLDHYKKFGSGLRSICYAGDDDIIFLLMSVFVGYVPLTLILILNFQILNVARKQRKRILAESTVTVNTSGEQSSKRLIGVVRFLVCLKAAKTFAIVVAVLTFCVLTPTVVGLVIERSCESCYQIWYIVFQFEFYGVNSIVNAFIYGMRHIKYRKAYGNILLKILRCNKLTN
;
A
#
# COMPACT_ATOMS: atom_id res chain seq x y z
N MET A 1 -4.88 -6.18 6.56
CA MET A 1 -5.77 -5.55 7.56
C MET A 1 -6.13 -4.14 7.12
N ALA A 2 -5.14 -3.28 6.81
CA ALA A 2 -5.41 -1.97 6.19
C ALA A 2 -6.27 -2.06 4.93
N ASP A 3 -5.93 -2.94 3.97
CA ASP A 3 -6.72 -3.11 2.73
C ASP A 3 -8.17 -3.57 2.98
N LEU A 4 -8.40 -4.38 4.02
CA LEU A 4 -9.73 -4.84 4.42
C LEU A 4 -10.53 -3.70 5.07
N LEU A 5 -9.87 -2.87 5.88
CA LEU A 5 -10.50 -1.70 6.49
C LEU A 5 -10.89 -0.66 5.43
N VAL A 6 -10.11 -0.48 4.36
CA VAL A 6 -10.54 0.35 3.22
C VAL A 6 -11.89 -0.13 2.67
N CYS A 7 -12.05 -1.44 2.47
CA CYS A 7 -13.32 -2.02 2.00
C CYS A 7 -14.47 -1.90 3.00
N LEU A 8 -14.19 -2.00 4.31
CA LEU A 8 -15.22 -2.05 5.36
C LEU A 8 -15.59 -0.69 5.95
N THR A 9 -14.70 0.31 5.86
CA THR A 9 -14.93 1.62 6.47
C THR A 9 -14.98 2.72 5.42
N PHE A 10 -13.96 2.83 4.57
CA PHE A 10 -13.92 3.92 3.59
C PHE A 10 -15.03 3.83 2.54
N TYR A 11 -15.19 2.67 1.88
CA TYR A 11 -16.18 2.52 0.81
C TYR A 11 -17.63 2.74 1.29
N PRO A 12 -18.08 2.18 2.43
CA PRO A 12 -19.42 2.49 2.95
C PRO A 12 -19.62 3.97 3.25
N ILE A 13 -18.64 4.65 3.88
CA ILE A 13 -18.71 6.08 4.19
C ILE A 13 -18.83 6.89 2.88
N TRP A 14 -18.03 6.55 1.86
CA TRP A 14 -18.08 7.21 0.57
C TRP A 14 -19.38 6.97 -0.21
N ILE A 15 -19.93 5.76 -0.18
CA ILE A 15 -21.22 5.44 -0.82
C ILE A 15 -22.36 6.22 -0.16
N ILE A 16 -22.35 6.33 1.17
CA ILE A 16 -23.34 7.13 1.91
C ILE A 16 -23.22 8.60 1.49
N GLU A 17 -22.01 9.16 1.47
CA GLU A 17 -21.76 10.54 1.03
C GLU A 17 -22.27 10.78 -0.40
N LEU A 18 -21.95 9.87 -1.32
CA LEU A 18 -22.36 9.97 -2.73
C LEU A 18 -23.88 9.91 -2.87
N THR A 19 -24.53 9.02 -2.13
CA THR A 19 -25.99 8.83 -2.17
C THR A 19 -26.71 10.06 -1.59
N GLN A 20 -26.23 10.61 -0.48
CA GLN A 20 -26.77 11.85 0.10
C GLN A 20 -26.60 13.03 -0.86
N THR A 21 -25.47 13.09 -1.57
CA THR A 21 -25.18 14.14 -2.55
C THR A 21 -26.09 14.05 -3.78
N ILE A 22 -26.32 12.85 -4.31
CA ILE A 22 -27.20 12.60 -5.48
C ILE A 22 -28.67 12.87 -5.13
N LEU A 23 -29.11 12.42 -3.94
CA LEU A 23 -30.49 12.57 -3.50
C LEU A 23 -30.77 13.93 -2.84
N ASN A 24 -29.76 14.81 -2.73
CA ASN A 24 -29.84 16.12 -2.08
C ASN A 24 -30.44 16.05 -0.65
N ILE A 25 -29.99 15.06 0.13
CA ILE A 25 -30.42 14.86 1.52
C ILE A 25 -29.46 15.60 2.44
N ASP A 26 -29.90 16.69 3.06
CA ASP A 26 -29.01 17.56 3.86
C ASP A 26 -28.50 16.95 5.18
N SER A 27 -29.09 15.85 5.65
CA SER A 27 -28.69 15.22 6.93
C SER A 27 -27.25 14.72 6.89
N ASP A 28 -26.40 15.29 7.75
CA ASP A 28 -25.02 14.85 8.05
C ASP A 28 -24.03 14.81 6.88
N GLN A 29 -24.32 15.47 5.75
CA GLN A 29 -23.45 15.45 4.59
C GLN A 29 -22.01 15.93 4.87
N ASP A 30 -21.86 16.92 5.76
CA ASP A 30 -20.56 17.45 6.19
C ASP A 30 -19.77 16.43 7.01
N LEU A 31 -20.44 15.66 7.87
CA LEU A 31 -19.82 14.59 8.67
C LEU A 31 -19.26 13.48 7.78
N PHE A 32 -20.05 13.02 6.80
CA PHE A 32 -19.60 11.96 5.88
C PHE A 32 -18.48 12.44 4.95
N CYS A 33 -18.50 13.70 4.52
CA CYS A 33 -17.38 14.35 3.81
C CYS A 33 -16.10 14.32 4.68
N LYS A 34 -16.16 14.83 5.91
CA LYS A 34 -15.00 14.83 6.83
C LYS A 34 -14.46 13.44 7.09
N LEU A 35 -15.34 12.49 7.38
CA LEU A 35 -14.98 11.09 7.64
C LEU A 35 -14.37 10.43 6.40
N SER A 36 -14.94 10.64 5.21
CA SER A 36 -14.44 9.99 3.99
C SER A 36 -13.04 10.44 3.66
N ARG A 37 -12.77 11.76 3.66
CA ARG A 37 -11.45 12.31 3.30
C ARG A 37 -10.40 11.99 4.36
N SER A 38 -10.73 12.14 5.64
CA SER A 38 -9.80 11.84 6.74
C SER A 38 -9.43 10.35 6.80
N THR A 39 -10.41 9.47 6.58
CA THR A 39 -10.19 8.02 6.56
C THR A 39 -9.28 7.61 5.40
N ILE A 40 -9.39 8.24 4.22
CA ILE A 40 -8.49 7.98 3.10
C ILE A 40 -7.03 8.28 3.48
N TRP A 41 -6.77 9.48 4.01
CA TRP A 41 -5.42 9.88 4.36
C TRP A 41 -4.80 8.98 5.44
N ALA A 42 -5.58 8.63 6.45
CA ALA A 42 -5.16 7.71 7.51
C ALA A 42 -4.80 6.32 6.95
N LEU A 43 -5.67 5.75 6.11
CA LEU A 43 -5.45 4.42 5.52
C LEU A 43 -4.32 4.42 4.48
N LEU A 44 -4.15 5.52 3.73
CA LEU A 44 -3.01 5.73 2.85
C LEU A 44 -1.70 5.72 3.64
N PHE A 45 -1.62 6.51 4.73
CA PHE A 45 -0.47 6.51 5.63
C PHE A 45 -0.18 5.10 6.15
N ALA A 46 -1.19 4.43 6.71
CA ALA A 46 -1.03 3.09 7.28
C ALA A 46 -0.50 2.09 6.23
N SER A 47 -1.02 2.15 5.00
CA SER A 47 -0.57 1.30 3.89
C SER A 47 0.88 1.58 3.51
N VAL A 48 1.23 2.84 3.23
CA VAL A 48 2.56 3.25 2.80
C VAL A 48 3.62 3.01 3.89
N ALA A 49 3.31 3.33 5.15
CA ALA A 49 4.19 3.09 6.29
C ALA A 49 4.41 1.58 6.51
N THR A 50 3.37 0.75 6.34
CA THR A 50 3.49 -0.71 6.40
C THR A 50 4.38 -1.24 5.26
N LEU A 51 4.22 -0.72 4.04
CA LEU A 51 5.05 -1.08 2.89
C LEU A 51 6.51 -0.68 3.09
N LEU A 52 6.77 0.50 3.67
CA LEU A 52 8.10 0.94 4.06
C LEU A 52 8.70 0.00 5.12
N ALA A 53 7.95 -0.34 6.17
CA ALA A 53 8.41 -1.28 7.20
C ALA A 53 8.76 -2.65 6.62
N ILE A 54 7.92 -3.20 5.73
CA ILE A 54 8.20 -4.45 5.00
C ILE A 54 9.46 -4.32 4.14
N THR A 55 9.66 -3.17 3.50
CA THR A 55 10.85 -2.90 2.67
C THR A 55 12.12 -2.83 3.52
N VAL A 56 12.06 -2.16 4.69
CA VAL A 56 13.16 -2.08 5.65
C VAL A 56 13.50 -3.45 6.23
N ASP A 57 12.50 -4.24 6.62
CA ASP A 57 12.69 -5.62 7.10
C ASP A 57 13.47 -6.46 6.08
N ARG A 58 13.03 -6.44 4.82
CA ARG A 58 13.71 -7.13 3.71
C ARG A 58 15.11 -6.59 3.46
N TYR A 59 15.28 -5.27 3.51
CA TYR A 59 16.58 -4.64 3.36
C TYR A 59 17.56 -5.14 4.44
N LEU A 60 17.15 -5.14 5.70
CA LEU A 60 17.98 -5.62 6.80
C LEU A 60 18.31 -7.11 6.64
N TYR A 61 17.34 -7.94 6.24
CA TYR A 61 17.55 -9.36 6.00
C TYR A 61 18.57 -9.63 4.89
N ILE A 62 18.50 -8.89 3.77
CA ILE A 62 19.34 -9.09 2.59
C ILE A 62 20.72 -8.45 2.74
N VAL A 63 20.77 -7.23 3.26
CA VAL A 63 21.99 -6.41 3.28
C VAL A 63 22.79 -6.63 4.57
N LYS A 64 22.11 -6.90 5.71
CA LYS A 64 22.75 -7.06 7.03
C LYS A 64 22.36 -8.40 7.70
N PRO A 65 22.61 -9.56 7.05
CA PRO A 65 22.12 -10.86 7.53
C PRO A 65 22.59 -11.21 8.95
N LEU A 66 23.81 -10.83 9.34
CA LEU A 66 24.35 -11.13 10.68
C LEU A 66 23.73 -10.26 11.78
N LYS A 67 23.36 -9.01 11.47
CA LYS A 67 22.75 -8.08 12.44
C LYS A 67 21.23 -8.19 12.47
N TYR A 68 20.62 -8.75 11.43
CA TYR A 68 19.17 -8.92 11.32
C TYR A 68 18.51 -9.50 12.59
N PRO A 69 18.93 -10.65 13.15
CA PRO A 69 18.28 -11.22 14.33
C PRO A 69 18.44 -10.38 15.61
N GLN A 70 19.46 -9.51 15.66
CA GLN A 70 19.69 -8.57 16.77
C GLN A 70 18.87 -7.28 16.62
N ILE A 71 18.57 -6.89 15.38
CA ILE A 71 17.81 -5.67 15.08
C ILE A 71 16.31 -5.95 15.09
N VAL A 72 15.86 -6.98 14.38
CA VAL A 72 14.45 -7.30 14.15
C VAL A 72 13.98 -8.30 15.21
N THR A 73 13.47 -7.77 16.32
CA THR A 73 12.91 -8.57 17.43
C THR A 73 11.40 -8.44 17.47
N ARG A 74 10.71 -9.45 18.04
CA ARG A 74 9.23 -9.44 18.18
C ARG A 74 8.73 -8.15 18.83
N ARG A 75 9.36 -7.72 19.94
CA ARG A 75 8.99 -6.49 20.66
C ARG A 75 9.08 -5.25 19.77
N ARG A 76 10.16 -5.09 19.00
CA ARG A 76 10.34 -3.93 18.11
C ARG A 76 9.35 -3.94 16.94
N VAL A 77 9.07 -5.12 16.38
CA VAL A 77 8.06 -5.27 15.31
C VAL A 77 6.66 -4.92 15.83
N THR A 78 6.28 -5.42 17.00
CA THR A 78 4.99 -5.08 17.61
C THR A 78 4.89 -3.58 17.88
N LEU A 79 5.92 -2.95 18.47
CA LEU A 79 5.94 -1.51 18.70
C LEU A 79 5.84 -0.70 17.40
N ALA A 80 6.53 -1.12 16.34
CA ALA A 80 6.46 -0.45 15.04
C ALA A 80 5.05 -0.55 14.43
N ILE A 81 4.43 -1.72 14.47
CA ILE A 81 3.05 -1.91 13.97
C ILE A 81 2.08 -1.06 14.78
N SER A 82 2.14 -1.11 16.12
CA SER A 82 1.31 -0.28 16.99
C SER A 82 1.49 1.20 16.70
N GLY A 83 2.74 1.67 16.53
CA GLY A 83 3.03 3.06 16.18
C GLY A 83 2.41 3.49 14.85
N ILE A 84 2.47 2.64 13.81
CA ILE A 84 1.84 2.93 12.51
C ILE A 84 0.32 3.12 12.67
N TRP A 85 -0.35 2.24 13.40
CA TRP A 85 -1.79 2.35 13.62
C TRP A 85 -2.16 3.53 14.51
N SER A 86 -1.42 3.78 15.58
CA SER A 86 -1.65 4.95 16.44
C SER A 86 -1.51 6.25 15.67
N THR A 87 -0.46 6.40 14.85
CA THR A 87 -0.28 7.59 14.00
C THR A 87 -1.38 7.70 12.95
N SER A 88 -1.81 6.58 12.34
CA SER A 88 -2.95 6.56 11.41
C SER A 88 -4.24 7.07 12.07
N CYS A 89 -4.56 6.60 13.28
CA CYS A 89 -5.73 7.07 14.02
C CYS A 89 -5.60 8.56 14.39
N CYS A 90 -4.42 9.01 14.81
CA CYS A 90 -4.17 10.42 15.11
C CYS A 90 -4.35 11.29 13.87
N LEU A 91 -3.81 10.88 12.72
CA LEU A 91 -4.00 11.58 11.45
C LEU A 91 -5.48 11.66 11.06
N CYS A 92 -6.23 10.56 11.24
CA CYS A 92 -7.67 10.56 10.99
C CYS A 92 -8.38 11.65 11.81
N ILE A 93 -8.10 11.73 13.11
CA ILE A 93 -8.71 12.71 14.02
C ILE A 93 -8.31 14.14 13.65
N ILE A 94 -7.01 14.39 13.43
CA ILE A 94 -6.50 15.74 13.10
C ILE A 94 -7.12 16.26 11.81
N LEU A 95 -7.38 15.39 10.84
CA LEU A 95 -7.92 15.78 9.54
C LEU A 95 -9.43 16.00 9.53
N LEU A 96 -10.18 15.55 10.56
CA LEU A 96 -11.63 15.74 10.61
C LEU A 96 -12.03 17.21 10.54
N ASP A 97 -11.32 18.07 11.27
CA ASP A 97 -11.61 19.50 11.33
C ASP A 97 -11.07 20.28 10.11
N HIS A 98 -10.23 19.64 9.30
CA HIS A 98 -9.60 20.26 8.14
C HIS A 98 -10.50 20.26 6.90
N TYR A 99 -11.45 19.32 6.80
CA TYR A 99 -12.34 19.22 5.65
C TYR A 99 -13.67 19.92 5.87
N LYS A 100 -14.19 20.57 4.84
CA LYS A 100 -15.52 21.20 4.84
C LYS A 100 -16.28 20.86 3.57
N LYS A 101 -17.60 20.75 3.69
CA LYS A 101 -18.48 20.64 2.53
C LYS A 101 -19.05 22.01 2.13
N PHE A 102 -19.02 22.34 0.84
CA PHE A 102 -19.61 23.55 0.28
C PHE A 102 -20.49 23.23 -0.93
N GLY A 103 -21.53 24.04 -1.17
CA GLY A 103 -22.50 23.83 -2.25
C GLY A 103 -23.63 22.85 -1.89
N SER A 104 -24.58 22.68 -2.82
CA SER A 104 -25.79 21.86 -2.66
C SER A 104 -26.00 20.91 -3.84
N GLY A 105 -26.58 19.73 -3.58
CA GLY A 105 -26.85 18.71 -4.59
C GLY A 105 -25.59 18.25 -5.35
N LEU A 106 -25.71 18.04 -6.66
CA LEU A 106 -24.60 17.60 -7.53
C LEU A 106 -23.44 18.60 -7.64
N ARG A 107 -23.62 19.85 -7.18
CA ARG A 107 -22.55 20.86 -7.12
C ARG A 107 -21.86 20.91 -5.76
N SER A 108 -22.22 20.02 -4.83
CA SER A 108 -21.55 19.97 -3.53
C SER A 108 -20.13 19.39 -3.65
N ILE A 109 -19.17 20.09 -3.05
CA ILE A 109 -17.75 19.78 -3.08
C ILE A 109 -17.25 19.65 -1.63
N CYS A 110 -16.44 18.63 -1.38
CA CYS A 110 -15.72 18.44 -0.13
C CYS A 110 -14.27 18.87 -0.35
N TYR A 111 -13.86 19.99 0.23
CA TYR A 111 -12.55 20.60 0.02
C TYR A 111 -11.78 20.67 1.34
N ALA A 112 -10.44 20.67 1.22
CA ALA A 112 -9.56 20.98 2.34
C ALA A 112 -9.67 22.47 2.65
N GLY A 113 -9.78 22.85 3.92
CA GLY A 113 -9.85 24.26 4.34
C GLY A 113 -8.62 25.06 3.92
N ASP A 114 -8.67 26.39 4.13
CA ASP A 114 -7.71 27.39 3.58
C ASP A 114 -6.23 27.22 3.97
N ASP A 115 -5.87 26.21 4.77
CA ASP A 115 -4.50 25.92 5.21
C ASP A 115 -3.73 25.05 4.20
N ASP A 116 -3.49 25.60 3.02
CA ASP A 116 -2.75 24.98 1.91
C ASP A 116 -1.39 24.40 2.31
N ILE A 117 -0.72 25.04 3.25
CA ILE A 117 0.60 24.63 3.74
C ILE A 117 0.51 23.30 4.50
N ILE A 118 -0.52 23.11 5.33
CA ILE A 118 -0.71 21.87 6.10
C ILE A 118 -0.96 20.72 5.14
N PHE A 119 -1.84 20.92 4.16
CA PHE A 119 -2.12 19.91 3.14
C PHE A 119 -0.86 19.54 2.34
N LEU A 120 -0.09 20.53 1.89
CA LEU A 120 1.15 20.31 1.15
C LEU A 120 2.17 19.53 1.99
N LEU A 121 2.39 19.94 3.24
CA LEU A 121 3.31 19.25 4.15
C LEU A 121 2.86 17.80 4.38
N MET A 122 1.57 17.57 4.60
CA MET A 122 1.02 16.21 4.74
C MET A 122 1.25 15.37 3.48
N SER A 123 0.99 15.92 2.28
CA SER A 123 1.25 15.23 1.02
C SER A 123 2.73 14.81 0.86
N VAL A 124 3.66 15.65 1.31
CA VAL A 124 5.11 15.38 1.30
C VAL A 124 5.50 14.32 2.31
N PHE A 125 5.12 14.49 3.58
CA PHE A 125 5.56 13.59 4.66
C PHE A 125 4.84 12.24 4.68
N VAL A 126 3.54 12.22 4.37
CA VAL A 126 2.73 10.99 4.34
C VAL A 126 2.86 10.26 2.99
N GLY A 127 3.02 11.01 1.90
CA GLY A 127 3.16 10.48 0.55
C GLY A 127 4.61 10.39 0.12
N TYR A 128 5.17 11.49 -0.38
CA TYR A 128 6.41 11.47 -1.17
C TYR A 128 7.65 10.95 -0.41
N VAL A 129 7.86 11.35 0.84
CA VAL A 129 9.03 10.93 1.64
C VAL A 129 9.10 9.40 1.82
N PRO A 130 8.09 8.71 2.38
CA PRO A 130 8.18 7.26 2.56
C PRO A 130 8.28 6.52 1.23
N LEU A 131 7.67 7.04 0.17
CA LEU A 131 7.76 6.45 -1.18
C LEU A 131 9.17 6.53 -1.77
N THR A 132 9.84 7.68 -1.67
CA THR A 132 11.23 7.82 -2.11
C THR A 132 12.15 6.88 -1.33
N LEU A 133 11.95 6.72 -0.02
CA LEU A 133 12.68 5.76 0.80
C LEU A 133 12.46 4.31 0.33
N ILE A 134 11.22 3.92 0.04
CA ILE A 134 10.91 2.58 -0.50
C ILE A 134 11.68 2.34 -1.80
N LEU A 135 11.70 3.31 -2.72
CA LEU A 135 12.40 3.20 -4.00
C LEU A 135 13.92 3.05 -3.80
N ILE A 136 14.52 3.88 -2.95
CA ILE A 136 15.95 3.85 -2.62
C ILE A 136 16.33 2.48 -2.03
N LEU A 137 15.58 2.00 -1.03
CA LEU A 137 15.87 0.72 -0.39
C LEU A 137 15.75 -0.45 -1.37
N ASN A 138 14.73 -0.44 -2.24
CA ASN A 138 14.58 -1.46 -3.27
C ASN A 138 15.71 -1.43 -4.30
N PHE A 139 16.15 -0.24 -4.72
CA PHE A 139 17.32 -0.10 -5.60
C PHE A 139 18.58 -0.69 -4.94
N GLN A 140 18.81 -0.41 -3.66
CA GLN A 140 19.93 -0.99 -2.91
C GLN A 140 19.82 -2.52 -2.81
N ILE A 141 18.62 -3.06 -2.52
CA ILE A 141 18.36 -4.51 -2.51
C ILE A 141 18.71 -5.14 -3.86
N LEU A 142 18.27 -4.53 -4.98
CA LEU A 142 18.54 -5.03 -6.32
C LEU A 142 20.05 -5.00 -6.65
N ASN A 143 20.77 -3.99 -6.20
CA ASN A 143 22.21 -3.90 -6.42
C ASN A 143 22.98 -4.96 -5.62
N VAL A 144 22.64 -5.17 -4.35
CA VAL A 144 23.22 -6.24 -3.52
C VAL A 144 22.92 -7.61 -4.14
N ALA A 145 21.71 -7.81 -4.63
CA ALA A 145 21.30 -9.02 -5.33
C ALA A 145 22.06 -9.30 -6.61
N ARG A 146 22.27 -8.28 -7.45
CA ARG A 146 23.08 -8.39 -8.67
C ARG A 146 24.51 -8.80 -8.33
N LYS A 147 25.10 -8.21 -7.29
CA LYS A 147 26.45 -8.55 -6.81
C LYS A 147 26.52 -9.99 -6.30
N GLN A 148 25.57 -10.43 -5.47
CA GLN A 148 25.51 -11.81 -4.97
C GLN A 148 25.31 -12.83 -6.10
N ARG A 149 24.46 -12.54 -7.09
CA ARG A 149 24.29 -13.39 -8.27
C ARG A 149 25.59 -13.56 -9.06
N LYS A 150 26.35 -12.47 -9.26
CA LYS A 150 27.66 -12.53 -9.95
C LYS A 150 28.66 -13.40 -9.19
N ARG A 151 28.72 -13.30 -7.85
CA ARG A 151 29.59 -14.15 -7.02
C ARG A 151 29.22 -15.63 -7.10
N ILE A 152 27.93 -15.95 -7.04
CA ILE A 152 27.45 -17.34 -7.17
C ILE A 152 27.87 -17.91 -8.53
N LEU A 153 27.66 -17.17 -9.62
CA LEU A 153 28.04 -17.61 -10.97
C LEU A 153 29.56 -17.81 -11.11
N ALA A 154 30.36 -16.91 -10.54
CA ALA A 154 31.83 -17.03 -10.55
C ALA A 154 32.33 -18.22 -9.72
N GLU A 155 31.71 -18.50 -8.57
CA GLU A 155 32.06 -19.63 -7.72
C GLU A 155 31.61 -20.98 -8.33
N SER A 156 30.50 -21.00 -9.09
CA SER A 156 30.03 -22.19 -9.82
C SER A 156 30.96 -22.64 -10.95
N THR A 157 31.76 -21.74 -11.52
CA THR A 157 32.76 -22.10 -12.55
C THR A 157 34.01 -22.77 -11.96
N VAL A 158 34.24 -22.63 -10.64
CA VAL A 158 35.50 -23.03 -9.98
C VAL A 158 35.38 -24.33 -9.17
N THR A 159 34.17 -24.78 -8.80
CA THR A 159 33.99 -25.98 -7.96
C THR A 159 33.31 -27.13 -8.72
N VAL A 160 34.12 -27.96 -9.40
CA VAL A 160 33.68 -29.24 -9.99
C VAL A 160 33.70 -30.39 -8.96
N ASN A 161 34.38 -30.27 -7.81
CA ASN A 161 34.57 -31.40 -6.89
C ASN A 161 34.27 -31.06 -5.42
N THR A 162 33.01 -31.08 -4.95
CA THR A 162 32.71 -31.32 -3.51
C THR A 162 31.25 -31.72 -3.23
N SER A 163 31.09 -32.82 -2.49
CA SER A 163 29.91 -33.41 -1.79
C SER A 163 28.52 -32.74 -1.92
N GLY A 164 27.55 -33.50 -2.41
CA GLY A 164 26.18 -33.06 -2.76
C GLY A 164 25.32 -32.46 -1.63
N GLU A 165 25.64 -32.68 -0.35
CA GLU A 165 24.84 -32.16 0.76
C GLU A 165 25.06 -30.64 1.00
N GLN A 166 26.30 -30.16 0.85
CA GLN A 166 26.68 -28.76 1.05
C GLN A 166 26.24 -27.90 -0.15
N SER A 167 26.25 -28.48 -1.36
CA SER A 167 25.68 -27.90 -2.57
C SER A 167 24.17 -27.68 -2.45
N SER A 168 23.45 -28.65 -1.86
CA SER A 168 21.98 -28.57 -1.67
C SER A 168 21.56 -27.47 -0.69
N LYS A 169 22.22 -27.33 0.48
CA LYS A 169 21.95 -26.25 1.45
C LYS A 169 22.21 -24.86 0.86
N ARG A 170 23.28 -24.71 0.05
CA ARG A 170 23.63 -23.47 -0.64
C ARG A 170 22.61 -23.10 -1.72
N LEU A 171 22.18 -24.06 -2.54
CA LEU A 171 21.15 -23.87 -3.55
C LEU A 171 19.81 -23.43 -2.94
N ILE A 172 19.40 -24.05 -1.82
CA ILE A 172 18.17 -23.66 -1.08
C ILE A 172 18.25 -22.22 -0.59
N GLY A 173 19.40 -21.77 -0.08
CA GLY A 173 19.64 -20.38 0.32
C GLY A 173 19.51 -19.40 -0.84
N VAL A 174 20.10 -19.72 -1.99
CA VAL A 174 20.03 -18.91 -3.22
C VAL A 174 18.61 -18.84 -3.77
N VAL A 175 17.87 -19.95 -3.80
CA VAL A 175 16.47 -19.98 -4.25
C VAL A 175 15.59 -19.14 -3.33
N ARG A 176 15.74 -19.28 -2.00
CA ARG A 176 15.00 -18.47 -1.02
C ARG A 176 15.28 -16.97 -1.19
N PHE A 177 16.54 -16.62 -1.47
CA PHE A 177 16.96 -15.25 -1.76
C PHE A 177 16.35 -14.70 -3.05
N LEU A 178 16.39 -15.46 -4.16
CA LEU A 178 15.81 -15.06 -5.45
C LEU A 178 14.29 -14.93 -5.40
N VAL A 179 13.61 -15.79 -4.62
CA VAL A 179 12.16 -15.66 -4.35
C VAL A 179 11.88 -14.38 -3.57
N CYS A 180 12.70 -14.05 -2.56
CA CYS A 180 12.57 -12.80 -1.80
C CYS A 180 12.76 -11.56 -2.67
N LEU A 181 13.69 -11.60 -3.64
CA LEU A 181 13.92 -10.55 -4.62
C LEU A 181 12.79 -10.36 -5.63
N LYS A 182 12.24 -11.46 -6.17
CA LYS A 182 11.06 -11.38 -7.05
C LYS A 182 9.87 -10.75 -6.32
N ALA A 183 9.69 -11.07 -5.04
CA ALA A 183 8.70 -10.42 -4.19
C ALA A 183 9.02 -8.93 -3.98
N ALA A 184 10.25 -8.57 -3.62
CA ALA A 184 10.67 -7.17 -3.41
C ALA A 184 10.49 -6.28 -4.66
N LYS A 185 10.93 -6.76 -5.84
CA LYS A 185 10.73 -6.06 -7.11
C LYS A 185 9.26 -5.83 -7.41
N THR A 186 8.39 -6.77 -7.03
CA THR A 186 6.96 -6.59 -7.19
C THR A 186 6.42 -5.48 -6.30
N PHE A 187 6.75 -5.51 -5.00
CA PHE A 187 6.29 -4.49 -4.06
C PHE A 187 6.74 -3.11 -4.49
N ALA A 188 7.99 -2.95 -4.97
CA ALA A 188 8.50 -1.69 -5.48
C ALA A 188 7.70 -1.16 -6.69
N ILE A 189 7.39 -2.01 -7.67
CA ILE A 189 6.62 -1.63 -8.87
C ILE A 189 5.19 -1.26 -8.47
N VAL A 190 4.60 -2.02 -7.56
CA VAL A 190 3.22 -1.82 -7.14
C VAL A 190 3.09 -0.51 -6.39
N VAL A 191 4.02 -0.24 -5.48
CA VAL A 191 4.09 1.03 -4.75
C VAL A 191 4.35 2.21 -5.69
N ALA A 192 5.20 2.05 -6.71
CA ALA A 192 5.45 3.10 -7.70
C ALA A 192 4.22 3.38 -8.58
N VAL A 193 3.49 2.35 -9.01
CA VAL A 193 2.24 2.49 -9.77
C VAL A 193 1.15 3.10 -8.89
N LEU A 194 1.04 2.67 -7.63
CA LEU A 194 0.17 3.29 -6.63
C LEU A 194 0.42 4.79 -6.50
N THR A 195 1.70 5.16 -6.39
CA THR A 195 2.15 6.54 -6.18
C THR A 195 1.77 7.40 -7.37
N PHE A 196 2.09 6.94 -8.57
CA PHE A 196 1.87 7.70 -9.79
C PHE A 196 0.39 7.79 -10.16
N CYS A 197 -0.40 6.74 -9.89
CA CYS A 197 -1.83 6.72 -10.19
C CYS A 197 -2.70 7.37 -9.11
N VAL A 198 -2.19 7.61 -7.89
CA VAL A 198 -2.99 8.18 -6.78
C VAL A 198 -2.57 9.61 -6.43
N LEU A 199 -1.27 9.89 -6.27
CA LEU A 199 -0.83 11.26 -5.95
C LEU A 199 -0.98 12.21 -7.14
N THR A 200 -0.71 11.76 -8.37
CA THR A 200 -0.79 12.63 -9.56
C THR A 200 -2.20 13.15 -9.77
N PRO A 201 -3.27 12.33 -9.74
CA PRO A 201 -4.63 12.85 -9.79
C PRO A 201 -4.97 13.76 -8.59
N THR A 202 -4.42 13.51 -7.40
CA THR A 202 -4.72 14.38 -6.23
C THR A 202 -4.14 15.78 -6.39
N VAL A 203 -2.91 15.88 -6.87
CA VAL A 203 -2.26 17.18 -7.14
C VAL A 203 -2.89 17.87 -8.36
N VAL A 204 -3.20 17.13 -9.42
CA VAL A 204 -3.88 17.66 -10.61
C VAL A 204 -5.29 18.16 -10.26
N GLY A 205 -6.01 17.47 -9.39
CA GLY A 205 -7.35 17.83 -8.93
C GLY A 205 -7.37 19.19 -8.25
N LEU A 206 -6.40 19.45 -7.37
CA LEU A 206 -6.24 20.73 -6.68
C LEU A 206 -5.93 21.87 -7.64
N VAL A 207 -5.08 21.62 -8.65
CA VAL A 207 -4.77 22.62 -9.67
C VAL A 207 -6.00 22.95 -10.52
N ILE A 208 -6.80 21.94 -10.87
CA ILE A 208 -8.04 22.11 -11.64
C ILE A 208 -9.10 22.85 -10.81
N GLU A 209 -9.30 22.43 -9.56
CA GLU A 209 -10.22 23.06 -8.61
C GLU A 209 -9.92 24.56 -8.46
N ARG A 210 -8.64 24.93 -8.35
CA ARG A 210 -8.21 26.34 -8.28
C ARG A 210 -8.32 27.11 -9.58
N SER A 211 -8.20 26.44 -10.71
CA SER A 211 -8.21 27.11 -12.02
C SER A 211 -9.63 27.36 -12.52
N CYS A 212 -10.61 26.55 -12.09
CA CYS A 212 -11.97 26.60 -12.59
C CYS A 212 -12.94 25.77 -11.73
N GLU A 213 -13.82 26.44 -10.97
CA GLU A 213 -14.86 25.79 -10.16
C GLU A 213 -15.82 24.92 -11.00
N SER A 214 -16.08 25.31 -12.25
CA SER A 214 -16.98 24.58 -13.17
C SER A 214 -16.34 23.34 -13.79
N CYS A 215 -15.02 23.19 -13.68
CA CYS A 215 -14.24 22.11 -14.28
C CYS A 215 -14.10 20.92 -13.32
N TYR A 216 -14.36 21.12 -12.04
CA TYR A 216 -14.35 20.07 -11.02
C TYR A 216 -15.67 19.29 -11.04
N GLN A 217 -15.74 18.31 -11.93
CA GLN A 217 -16.93 17.48 -12.17
C GLN A 217 -16.99 16.28 -11.21
N ILE A 218 -18.21 15.84 -10.85
CA ILE A 218 -18.42 14.70 -9.95
C ILE A 218 -17.74 13.41 -10.45
N TRP A 219 -17.65 13.23 -11.77
CA TRP A 219 -16.92 12.11 -12.38
C TRP A 219 -15.45 12.10 -12.00
N TYR A 220 -14.80 13.25 -11.91
CA TYR A 220 -13.40 13.36 -11.50
C TYR A 220 -13.22 12.88 -10.06
N ILE A 221 -14.12 13.28 -9.16
CA ILE A 221 -14.15 12.83 -7.76
C ILE A 221 -14.35 11.31 -7.69
N VAL A 222 -15.30 10.77 -8.47
CA VAL A 222 -15.55 9.33 -8.51
C VAL A 222 -14.31 8.57 -9.00
N PHE A 223 -13.71 8.99 -10.12
CA PHE A 223 -12.50 8.37 -10.65
C PHE A 223 -11.34 8.42 -9.64
N GLN A 224 -11.11 9.58 -9.03
CA GLN A 224 -10.12 9.78 -7.99
C GLN A 224 -10.28 8.76 -6.84
N PHE A 225 -11.50 8.61 -6.32
CA PHE A 225 -11.82 7.75 -5.17
C PHE A 225 -11.72 6.26 -5.51
N GLU A 226 -12.10 5.87 -6.73
CA GLU A 226 -11.93 4.50 -7.21
C GLU A 226 -10.45 4.11 -7.33
N PHE A 227 -9.57 5.02 -7.77
CA PHE A 227 -8.13 4.78 -7.83
C PHE A 227 -7.50 4.54 -6.45
N TYR A 228 -8.00 5.19 -5.39
CA TYR A 228 -7.60 4.89 -4.02
C TYR A 228 -7.95 3.46 -3.59
N GLY A 229 -9.09 2.95 -4.06
CA GLY A 229 -9.52 1.58 -3.78
C GLY A 229 -8.75 0.50 -4.54
N VAL A 230 -8.30 0.81 -5.76
CA VAL A 230 -7.44 -0.08 -6.56
C VAL A 230 -6.16 -0.44 -5.81
N ASN A 231 -5.63 0.44 -4.95
CA ASN A 231 -4.47 0.13 -4.11
C ASN A 231 -4.68 -1.11 -3.24
N SER A 232 -5.81 -1.17 -2.55
CA SER A 232 -6.18 -2.26 -1.65
C SER A 232 -6.38 -3.58 -2.40
N ILE A 233 -7.02 -3.52 -3.58
CA ILE A 233 -7.28 -4.68 -4.44
C ILE A 233 -5.96 -5.23 -4.99
N VAL A 234 -5.12 -4.34 -5.52
CA VAL A 234 -3.82 -4.70 -6.10
C VAL A 234 -2.94 -5.38 -5.05
N ASN A 235 -2.91 -4.87 -3.81
CA ASN A 235 -2.21 -5.49 -2.69
C ASN A 235 -2.65 -6.97 -2.50
N ALA A 236 -3.96 -7.24 -2.40
CA ALA A 236 -4.49 -8.59 -2.24
C ALA A 236 -4.11 -9.53 -3.40
N PHE A 237 -4.21 -9.06 -4.65
CA PHE A 237 -3.84 -9.84 -5.84
C PHE A 237 -2.35 -10.17 -5.89
N ILE A 238 -1.48 -9.22 -5.51
CA ILE A 238 -0.04 -9.45 -5.45
C ILE A 238 0.32 -10.48 -4.41
N TYR A 239 -0.23 -10.35 -3.19
CA TYR A 239 0.01 -11.30 -2.13
C TYR A 239 -0.47 -12.70 -2.52
N GLY A 240 -1.65 -12.81 -3.16
CA GLY A 240 -2.20 -14.09 -3.57
C GLY A 240 -1.50 -14.76 -4.74
N MET A 241 -1.03 -13.99 -5.74
CA MET A 241 -0.37 -14.56 -6.91
C MET A 241 1.12 -14.82 -6.70
N ARG A 242 1.82 -14.01 -5.89
CA ARG A 242 3.30 -14.02 -5.84
C ARG A 242 3.90 -14.75 -4.66
N HIS A 243 3.14 -15.00 -3.59
CA HIS A 243 3.62 -15.85 -2.51
C HIS A 243 3.20 -17.30 -2.72
N ILE A 244 4.18 -18.17 -2.94
CA ILE A 244 3.98 -19.61 -3.16
C ILE A 244 3.14 -20.30 -2.07
N LYS A 245 3.23 -19.83 -0.81
CA LYS A 245 2.44 -20.34 0.32
C LYS A 245 0.96 -19.97 0.20
N TYR A 246 0.67 -18.71 -0.13
CA TYR A 246 -0.71 -18.23 -0.33
C TYR A 246 -1.33 -18.85 -1.58
N ARG A 247 -0.58 -18.97 -2.69
CA ARG A 247 -1.05 -19.65 -3.90
C ARG A 247 -1.45 -21.10 -3.64
N LYS A 248 -0.65 -21.83 -2.84
CA LYS A 248 -0.99 -23.20 -2.42
C LYS A 248 -2.23 -23.23 -1.52
N ALA A 249 -2.36 -22.29 -0.58
CA ALA A 249 -3.54 -22.19 0.27
C ALA A 249 -4.81 -21.88 -0.53
N TYR A 250 -4.77 -20.90 -1.44
CA TYR A 250 -5.88 -20.57 -2.32
C TYR A 250 -6.26 -21.72 -3.26
N GLY A 251 -5.26 -22.41 -3.83
CA GLY A 251 -5.49 -23.61 -4.63
C GLY A 251 -6.20 -24.71 -3.83
N ASN A 252 -5.79 -24.95 -2.58
CA ASN A 252 -6.43 -25.93 -1.70
C ASN A 252 -7.86 -25.54 -1.33
N ILE A 253 -8.13 -24.25 -1.09
CA ILE A 253 -9.48 -23.75 -0.82
C ILE A 253 -10.37 -23.89 -2.05
N LEU A 254 -9.88 -23.48 -3.22
CA LEU A 254 -10.62 -23.60 -4.48
C LEU A 254 -10.93 -25.07 -4.81
N LEU A 255 -9.97 -25.98 -4.63
CA LEU A 255 -10.18 -27.41 -4.79
C LEU A 255 -11.21 -27.97 -3.80
N LYS A 256 -11.26 -27.46 -2.55
CA LYS A 256 -12.31 -27.82 -1.59
C LYS A 256 -13.69 -27.33 -2.03
N ILE A 257 -13.80 -26.07 -2.50
CA ILE A 257 -15.05 -25.50 -3.00
C ILE A 257 -15.55 -26.28 -4.23
N LEU A 258 -14.66 -26.56 -5.18
CA LEU A 258 -14.99 -27.33 -6.39
C LEU A 258 -15.35 -28.79 -6.06
N ARG A 259 -14.77 -29.38 -5.01
CA ARG A 259 -15.16 -30.71 -4.52
C ARG A 259 -16.51 -30.69 -3.78
N CYS A 260 -16.80 -29.65 -3.00
CA CYS A 260 -18.13 -29.45 -2.40
C CYS A 260 -19.22 -29.31 -3.47
N ASN A 261 -18.99 -28.53 -4.53
CA ASN A 261 -19.94 -28.40 -5.64
C ASN A 261 -20.12 -29.68 -6.47
N LYS A 262 -19.15 -30.61 -6.42
CA LYS A 262 -19.26 -31.94 -7.06
C LYS A 262 -19.99 -32.97 -6.21
N LEU A 263 -20.25 -32.70 -4.93
CA LEU A 263 -20.97 -33.60 -4.02
C LEU A 263 -22.45 -33.19 -3.86
N THR A 264 -22.85 -32.06 -4.41
CA THR A 264 -24.22 -31.51 -4.39
C THR A 264 -24.95 -31.64 -5.75
N ASN A 265 -24.30 -32.22 -6.76
CA ASN A 265 -24.88 -32.66 -8.03
C ASN A 265 -24.74 -34.19 -8.13
#